data_AF-A0A2G4YND3-F1
#
_entry.id   AF-A0A2G4YND3-F1
#
_cell.length_a   1.000
_cell.length_b   1.000
_cell.length_c   1.000
_cell.angle_alpha   90.00
_cell.angle_beta   90.00
_cell.angle_gamma   90.00
#
_symmetry.space_group_name_H-M   'P 1'
#
loop_
_entity.id
_entity.type
_entity.pdbx_description
1 polymer ?
#
loop_
_entity_poly.entity_id
_entity_poly.type
_entity_poly.pdbx_seq_one_letter_code
_entity_poly.pdbx_strand_id
1 'polypeptide(L)'
;MICPDGQAYWGYTEYLTITPIDHYTALDGFSDETGAINQALPRANWDVTFKDVSEKTSVETIIAYQSSEDLDTVIQMGMKEGMTSTLERLDEFLLTLNK
;
A
#
# COMPACT_ATOMS: atom_id res chain seq x y z
N MET A 1 5.70 6.43 7.82
CA MET A 1 7.03 6.72 7.24
C MET A 1 7.65 7.88 8.00
N ILE A 2 8.96 7.87 8.26
CA ILE A 2 9.67 9.04 8.80
C ILE A 2 10.68 9.46 7.73
N CYS A 3 10.60 10.71 7.28
CA CYS A 3 11.52 11.29 6.32
C CYS A 3 12.87 11.64 6.96
N PRO A 4 13.96 11.79 6.18
CA PRO A 4 15.28 12.13 6.71
C PRO A 4 15.35 13.46 7.49
N ASP A 5 14.42 14.38 7.23
CA ASP A 5 14.25 15.65 7.94
C ASP A 5 13.48 15.51 9.27
N GLY A 6 13.04 14.30 9.62
CA GLY A 6 12.28 13.98 10.83
C GLY A 6 10.76 14.10 10.66
N GLN A 7 10.25 14.44 9.48
CA GLN A 7 8.80 14.52 9.26
C GLN A 7 8.18 13.11 9.28
N ALA A 8 7.17 12.92 10.13
CA ALA A 8 6.42 11.66 10.23
C ALA A 8 5.12 11.72 9.41
N TYR A 9 4.87 10.65 8.67
CA TYR A 9 3.64 10.37 7.94
C TYR A 9 3.00 9.12 8.51
N TRP A 10 1.73 9.23 8.91
CA TRP A 10 0.97 8.15 9.52
C TRP A 10 -0.03 7.58 8.51
N GLY A 11 -0.14 6.26 8.51
CA GLY A 11 -1.07 5.52 7.66
C GLY A 11 -2.00 4.67 8.51
N TYR A 12 -3.14 4.30 7.93
CA TYR A 12 -4.15 3.46 8.55
C TYR A 12 -4.71 2.49 7.51
N THR A 13 -4.62 1.20 7.78
CA THR A 13 -5.12 0.14 6.93
C THR A 13 -6.16 -0.68 7.68
N GLU A 14 -7.35 -0.80 7.09
CA GLU A 14 -8.48 -1.57 7.61
C GLU A 14 -8.73 -2.77 6.72
N TYR A 15 -8.44 -3.98 7.19
CA TYR A 15 -8.74 -5.21 6.46
C TYR A 15 -10.24 -5.48 6.44
N LEU A 16 -10.79 -5.70 5.25
CA LEU A 16 -12.23 -5.94 5.04
C LEU A 16 -12.54 -7.42 4.82
N THR A 17 -11.78 -8.08 3.94
CA THR A 17 -11.91 -9.52 3.67
C THR A 17 -10.54 -10.17 3.63
N ILE A 18 -10.45 -11.40 4.13
CA ILE A 18 -9.23 -12.19 4.10
C ILE A 18 -9.58 -13.60 3.63
N THR A 19 -9.01 -13.99 2.51
CA THR A 19 -8.90 -15.39 2.10
C THR A 19 -7.45 -15.79 2.39
N PRO A 20 -7.20 -16.64 3.41
CA PRO A 20 -5.84 -16.96 3.82
C PRO A 20 -4.97 -17.37 2.63
N ILE A 21 -3.73 -16.87 2.60
CA ILE A 21 -2.70 -17.12 1.55
C ILE A 21 -3.01 -16.41 0.22
N ASP A 22 -4.24 -16.47 -0.26
CA ASP A 22 -4.55 -16.14 -1.66
C ASP A 22 -4.94 -14.68 -1.89
N HIS A 23 -5.65 -14.06 -0.95
CA HIS A 23 -6.33 -12.79 -1.25
C HIS A 23 -6.72 -11.98 -0.01
N TYR A 24 -6.68 -10.65 -0.13
CA TYR A 24 -7.37 -9.77 0.82
C TYR A 24 -7.89 -8.51 0.15
N THR A 25 -8.88 -7.90 0.80
CA THR A 25 -9.27 -6.51 0.52
C THR A 25 -9.07 -5.64 1.75
N ALA A 26 -8.77 -4.37 1.52
CA ALA A 26 -8.57 -3.40 2.59
C ALA A 26 -9.00 -1.99 2.18
N LEU A 27 -9.25 -1.14 3.17
CA LEU A 27 -9.31 0.31 3.01
C LEU A 27 -8.05 0.94 3.60
N ASP A 28 -7.28 1.59 2.75
CA ASP A 28 -6.07 2.31 3.14
C ASP A 28 -6.32 3.82 3.17
N GLY A 29 -5.65 4.53 4.07
CA GLY A 29 -5.75 5.97 4.18
C GLY A 29 -4.70 6.58 5.10
N PHE A 30 -4.73 7.90 5.16
CA PHE A 30 -3.84 8.67 6.02
C PHE A 30 -4.45 8.89 7.40
N SER A 31 -3.61 8.90 8.42
CA SER A 31 -3.99 9.16 9.81
C SER A 31 -3.10 10.23 10.44
N ASP A 32 -3.36 10.55 11.70
CA ASP A 32 -2.43 11.24 12.57
C ASP A 32 -1.71 10.25 13.52
N GLU A 33 -0.89 10.79 14.42
CA GLU A 33 -0.13 10.02 15.42
C GLU A 33 -0.99 9.21 16.39
N THR A 34 -2.28 9.57 16.53
CA THR A 34 -3.23 8.86 17.39
C THR A 34 -3.95 7.72 16.65
N GLY A 35 -3.74 7.63 15.33
CA GLY A 35 -4.46 6.71 14.45
C GLY A 35 -5.83 7.24 14.02
N ALA A 36 -6.17 8.50 14.30
CA ALA A 36 -7.42 9.09 13.80
C ALA A 36 -7.32 9.32 12.29
N ILE A 37 -8.30 8.82 11.54
CA ILE A 37 -8.30 8.91 10.07
C ILE A 37 -8.46 10.37 9.63
N ASN A 38 -7.59 10.82 8.73
CA ASN A 38 -7.66 12.12 8.12
C ASN A 38 -8.71 12.13 6.99
N GLN A 39 -9.91 12.63 7.29
CA GLN A 39 -11.03 12.72 6.34
C GLN A 39 -10.81 13.71 5.19
N ALA A 40 -9.78 14.56 5.26
CA ALA A 40 -9.45 15.51 4.20
C ALA A 40 -8.59 14.89 3.09
N LEU A 41 -8.05 13.68 3.31
CA LEU A 41 -7.25 12.97 2.33
C LEU A 41 -8.00 11.75 1.79
N PRO A 42 -7.74 11.35 0.53
CA PRO A 42 -8.41 10.20 -0.05
C PRO A 42 -8.15 8.91 0.72
N ARG A 43 -9.15 8.03 0.71
CA ARG A 43 -8.99 6.61 1.06
C ARG A 43 -9.03 5.77 -0.21
N ALA A 44 -8.30 4.66 -0.19
CA ALA A 44 -8.20 3.74 -1.31
C ALA A 44 -8.78 2.38 -0.94
N ASN A 45 -9.57 1.79 -1.83
CA ASN A 45 -9.89 0.37 -1.79
C ASN A 45 -8.75 -0.42 -2.41
N TRP A 46 -8.16 -1.32 -1.63
CA TRP A 46 -7.12 -2.23 -2.07
C TRP A 46 -7.72 -3.61 -2.27
N ASP A 47 -7.46 -4.21 -3.42
CA ASP A 47 -7.72 -5.61 -3.72
C ASP A 47 -6.39 -6.26 -4.11
N VAL A 48 -5.93 -7.19 -3.27
CA VAL A 48 -4.60 -7.80 -3.39
C VAL A 48 -4.73 -9.30 -3.53
N THR A 49 -4.25 -9.81 -4.66
CA THR A 49 -4.29 -11.24 -5.00
C THR A 49 -2.86 -11.78 -5.14
N PHE A 50 -2.61 -12.93 -4.52
CA PHE A 50 -1.40 -13.71 -4.67
C PHE A 50 -1.71 -14.91 -5.57
N LYS A 51 -0.93 -15.07 -6.64
CA LYS A 51 -1.09 -16.16 -7.62
C LYS A 51 0.20 -16.98 -7.67
N ASP A 52 0.08 -18.29 -7.52
CA ASP A 52 1.20 -19.19 -7.73
C ASP A 52 1.59 -19.23 -9.21
N VAL A 53 2.87 -19.00 -9.48
CA VAL A 53 3.47 -19.05 -10.82
C VAL A 53 4.74 -19.90 -10.74
N SER A 54 4.54 -21.22 -10.78
CA SER A 54 5.62 -22.21 -10.61
C SER A 54 6.33 -22.02 -9.27
N GLU A 55 7.65 -21.83 -9.26
CA GLU A 55 8.45 -21.57 -8.05
C GLU A 55 8.42 -20.11 -7.56
N LYS A 56 7.54 -19.27 -8.14
CA LYS A 56 7.40 -17.85 -7.83
C LYS A 56 5.96 -17.50 -7.50
N THR A 57 5.75 -16.34 -6.88
CA THR A 57 4.42 -15.76 -6.65
C THR A 57 4.28 -14.49 -7.47
N SER A 58 3.17 -14.35 -8.18
CA SER A 58 2.74 -13.10 -8.81
C SER A 58 1.77 -12.40 -7.87
N VAL A 59 2.09 -11.16 -7.48
CA VAL A 59 1.22 -10.33 -6.63
C VAL A 59 0.57 -9.27 -7.50
N GLU A 60 -0.76 -9.26 -7.54
CA GLU A 60 -1.56 -8.24 -8.23
C GLU A 60 -2.21 -7.35 -7.17
N THR A 61 -2.08 -6.03 -7.34
CA THR A 61 -2.65 -5.04 -6.42
C THR A 61 -3.44 -4.02 -7.22
N ILE A 62 -4.76 -4.04 -7.06
CA ILE A 62 -5.67 -3.08 -7.69
C ILE A 62 -6.05 -2.07 -6.62
N ILE A 63 -5.74 -0.80 -6.89
CA ILE A 63 -5.99 0.30 -5.96
C ILE A 63 -7.03 1.22 -6.60
N ALA A 64 -8.20 1.32 -5.99
CA ALA A 64 -9.32 2.10 -6.50
C ALA A 64 -9.64 3.28 -5.57
N TYR A 65 -9.76 4.46 -6.16
CA TYR A 65 -10.18 5.69 -5.49
C TYR A 65 -11.61 6.06 -5.85
N GLN A 66 -12.24 6.89 -5.02
CA GLN A 66 -13.64 7.28 -5.20
C GLN A 66 -13.86 8.20 -6.41
N SER A 67 -12.83 8.98 -6.79
CA SER A 67 -12.88 9.92 -7.91
C SER A 67 -11.53 10.00 -8.64
N SER A 68 -11.53 10.60 -9.84
CA SER A 68 -10.31 10.92 -10.58
C SER A 68 -9.45 11.93 -9.84
N GLU A 69 -10.07 12.90 -9.20
CA GLU A 69 -9.42 13.97 -8.44
C GLU A 69 -8.66 13.40 -7.23
N ASP A 70 -9.24 12.41 -6.55
CA ASP A 70 -8.58 11.67 -5.47
C ASP A 70 -7.35 10.92 -5.98
N LEU A 71 -7.47 10.23 -7.12
CA LEU A 71 -6.36 9.54 -7.76
C LEU A 71 -5.24 10.51 -8.17
N ASP A 72 -5.59 11.63 -8.78
CA ASP A 72 -4.62 12.66 -9.17
C ASP A 72 -3.91 13.26 -7.95
N THR A 73 -4.63 13.47 -6.85
CA THR A 73 -4.08 13.97 -5.59
C THR A 73 -2.99 13.03 -5.07
N VAL A 74 -3.25 11.74 -4.98
CA VAL A 74 -2.25 10.77 -4.46
C VAL A 74 -1.07 10.57 -5.42
N ILE A 75 -1.30 10.67 -6.74
CA ILE A 75 -0.22 10.64 -7.72
C ILE A 75 0.68 11.85 -7.53
N GLN A 76 0.13 13.06 -7.35
CA GLN A 76 0.90 14.27 -7.05
C GLN A 76 1.65 14.20 -5.72
N MET A 77 1.11 13.47 -4.74
CA MET A 77 1.79 13.19 -3.47
C MET A 77 2.91 12.14 -3.59
N GLY A 78 3.13 11.56 -4.78
CA GLY A 78 4.24 10.64 -5.05
C GLY A 78 3.93 9.17 -4.78
N MET A 79 2.64 8.78 -4.79
CA MET A 79 2.23 7.38 -4.55
C MET A 79 2.94 6.40 -5.49
N LYS A 80 3.06 6.74 -6.78
CA LYS A 80 3.63 5.84 -7.80
C LYS A 80 5.10 5.57 -7.56
N GLU A 81 5.87 6.62 -7.30
CA GLU A 81 7.29 6.57 -7.00
C GLU A 81 7.53 5.84 -5.67
N GLY A 82 6.71 6.13 -4.65
CA GLY A 82 6.78 5.47 -3.35
C GLY A 82 6.50 3.96 -3.43
N MET A 83 5.47 3.54 -4.17
CA MET A 83 5.15 2.13 -4.39
C MET A 83 6.25 1.41 -5.17
N THR A 84 6.78 2.05 -6.21
CA THR A 84 7.89 1.49 -7.02
C THR A 84 9.12 1.26 -6.16
N SER A 85 9.54 2.28 -5.40
CA SER A 85 10.68 2.17 -4.49
C SER A 85 10.47 1.10 -3.41
N THR A 86 9.24 0.94 -2.91
CA THR A 86 8.91 -0.11 -1.94
C THR A 86 9.09 -1.51 -2.55
N LEU A 87 8.65 -1.72 -3.78
CA LEU A 87 8.79 -3.00 -4.48
C LEU A 87 10.24 -3.31 -4.86
N GLU A 88 11.03 -2.31 -5.26
CA GLU A 88 12.47 -2.46 -5.50
C GLU A 88 13.21 -2.89 -4.23
N ARG A 89 12.91 -2.23 -3.10
CA ARG A 89 13.47 -2.60 -1.78
C ARG A 89 13.02 -3.99 -1.33
N LEU A 90 11.79 -4.39 -1.68
CA LEU A 90 11.30 -5.73 -1.40
C LEU A 90 12.08 -6.78 -2.21
N ASP A 91 12.35 -6.53 -3.48
CA ASP A 91 13.17 -7.42 -4.33
C ASP A 91 14.57 -7.61 -3.72
N GLU A 92 15.24 -6.52 -3.35
CA GLU A 92 16.53 -6.58 -2.66
C GLU A 92 16.45 -7.35 -1.33
N PHE A 93 15.41 -7.08 -0.53
CA PHE A 93 15.25 -7.70 0.78
C PHE A 93 15.02 -9.21 0.69
N LEU A 94 14.20 -9.67 -0.27
CA LEU A 94 13.93 -11.10 -0.46
C LEU A 94 15.19 -11.91 -0.77
N LEU A 95 16.20 -11.30 -1.42
CA LEU A 95 17.50 -11.95 -1.67
C LEU A 95 18.32 -12.15 -0.38
N THR A 96 18.04 -11.39 0.67
CA THR A 96 18.73 -11.50 1.97
C THR A 96 18.11 -12.56 2.89
N LEU A 97 16.89 -13.00 2.59
CA LEU A 97 16.22 -14.04 3.36
C LEU A 97 16.75 -15.41 2.92
N ASN A 98 17.40 -16.12 3.83
CA ASN A 98 17.74 -17.52 3.61
C ASN A 98 16.46 -18.36 3.69
N LYS A 99 16.30 -19.33 2.78
CA LYS A 99 15.22 -20.32 2.83
C LYS A 99 15.29 -21.18 4.09
#